data_AF-A0A552JZM7-F1
#
_entry.id   AF-A0A552JZM7-F1
#
_cell.length_a   1.000
_cell.length_b   1.000
_cell.length_c   1.000
_cell.angle_alpha   90.00
_cell.angle_beta   90.00
_cell.angle_gamma   90.00
#
_symmetry.space_group_name_H-M   'P 1'
#
loop_
_entity.id
_entity.type
_entity.pdbx_description
1 polymer ?
#
loop_
_entity_poly.entity_id
_entity_poly.type
_entity_poly.pdbx_seq_one_letter_code
_entity_poly.pdbx_strand_id
1 'polypeptide(L)'
;MTLTFNPEKYKELLARHLPKVIKTEAENEKALAIVEELMHRQQRTPEEDELYELLIFLIGNFEKSFYLQESTTPHSMLLFLMEQQSVNKKDIARILGSDKIASSLIEGKGSITKEQAKLLGHFFNVDYSLLM
;
A
#
# COMPACT_ATOMS: atom_id res chain seq x y z
N MET A 1 37.66 -6.08 7.74
CA MET A 1 37.47 -5.48 9.08
C MET A 1 36.11 -5.92 9.57
N THR A 2 36.04 -6.70 10.64
CA THR A 2 34.77 -7.23 11.17
C THR A 2 33.98 -6.07 11.76
N LEU A 3 32.92 -5.64 11.05
CA LEU A 3 31.93 -4.69 11.54
C LEU A 3 31.12 -5.37 12.64
N THR A 4 31.62 -5.29 13.88
CA THR A 4 30.93 -5.81 15.06
C THR A 4 29.73 -4.93 15.35
N PHE A 5 28.53 -5.52 15.32
CA PHE A 5 27.28 -4.88 15.72
C PHE A 5 27.42 -4.25 17.11
N ASN A 6 27.06 -2.96 17.22
CA ASN A 6 27.15 -2.19 18.45
C ASN A 6 25.75 -1.98 19.05
N PRO A 7 25.43 -2.66 20.17
CA PRO A 7 24.11 -2.56 20.80
C PRO A 7 23.78 -1.17 21.36
N GLU A 8 24.78 -0.38 21.77
CA GLU A 8 24.54 0.97 22.28
C GLU A 8 24.12 1.92 21.16
N LYS A 9 24.78 1.83 19.99
CA LYS A 9 24.37 2.59 18.79
C LYS A 9 22.97 2.19 18.34
N TYR A 10 22.67 0.90 18.36
CA TYR A 10 21.33 0.41 18.00
C TYR A 10 20.28 0.93 18.98
N LYS A 11 20.58 0.97 20.29
CA LYS A 11 19.69 1.58 21.29
C LYS A 11 19.45 3.07 21.06
N GLU A 12 20.46 3.83 20.65
CA GLU A 12 20.29 5.24 20.26
C GLU A 12 19.39 5.39 19.04
N LEU A 13 19.55 4.54 18.03
CA LEU A 13 18.68 4.52 16.85
C LEU A 13 17.23 4.18 17.22
N LEU A 14 17.02 3.16 18.06
CA LEU A 14 15.70 2.80 18.57
C LEU A 14 15.07 3.93 19.40
N ALA A 15 15.84 4.64 20.22
CA ALA A 15 15.34 5.76 21.01
C ALA A 15 14.98 6.97 20.12
N ARG A 16 15.69 7.16 19.00
CA ARG A 16 15.42 8.23 18.04
C ARG A 16 14.16 7.98 17.20
N HIS A 17 13.99 6.75 16.71
CA HIS A 17 12.92 6.41 15.79
C HIS A 17 11.69 5.78 16.47
N LEU A 18 11.84 5.30 17.71
CA LEU A 18 10.81 4.65 18.52
C LEU A 18 9.95 3.66 17.70
N PRO A 19 10.58 2.70 16.99
CA PRO A 19 9.84 1.77 16.15
C PRO A 19 8.87 0.97 17.00
N LYS A 20 7.63 0.90 16.54
CA LYS A 20 6.54 0.19 17.20
C LYS A 20 5.72 -0.52 16.15
N VAL A 21 4.93 -1.50 16.59
CA VAL A 21 3.94 -2.14 15.73
C VAL A 21 3.01 -1.08 15.13
N ILE A 22 2.99 -1.01 13.81
CA ILE A 22 2.20 -0.06 13.03
C ILE A 22 0.75 -0.53 13.05
N LYS A 23 -0.17 0.37 13.43
CA LYS A 23 -1.60 0.07 13.54
C LYS A 23 -2.48 1.03 12.73
N THR A 24 -1.90 2.12 12.24
CA THR A 24 -2.59 3.17 11.51
C THR A 24 -1.78 3.60 10.29
N GLU A 25 -2.47 4.11 9.28
CA GLU A 25 -1.84 4.63 8.05
C GLU A 25 -0.82 5.74 8.37
N ALA A 26 -1.16 6.68 9.25
CA ALA A 26 -0.25 7.75 9.66
C ALA A 26 1.03 7.24 10.38
N GLU A 27 0.98 6.06 11.01
CA GLU A 27 2.18 5.40 11.55
C GLU A 27 2.97 4.71 10.43
N ASN A 28 2.28 4.16 9.42
CA ASN A 28 2.89 3.55 8.24
C ASN A 28 3.68 4.58 7.43
N GLU A 29 3.08 5.73 7.13
CA GLU A 29 3.72 6.82 6.39
C GLU A 29 4.98 7.32 7.10
N LYS A 30 4.96 7.42 8.43
CA LYS A 30 6.14 7.80 9.22
C LYS A 30 7.25 6.75 9.14
N ALA A 31 6.89 5.47 9.19
CA ALA A 31 7.85 4.38 9.07
C ALA A 31 8.46 4.34 7.66
N LEU A 32 7.63 4.53 6.62
CA LEU A 32 8.07 4.64 5.23
C LEU A 32 9.07 5.78 5.04
N ALA A 33 8.80 6.97 5.57
CA ALA A 33 9.72 8.10 5.48
C ALA A 33 11.11 7.81 6.09
N ILE A 34 11.16 7.05 7.19
CA ILE A 34 12.42 6.62 7.80
C ILE A 34 13.15 5.60 6.92
N VAL A 35 12.41 4.63 6.36
CA VAL A 35 12.95 3.64 5.42
C VAL A 35 13.51 4.31 4.18
N GLU A 36 12.84 5.32 3.62
CA GLU A 36 13.31 6.12 2.50
C GLU A 36 14.60 6.88 2.83
N GLU A 37 14.66 7.54 4.00
CA GLU A 37 15.89 8.22 4.46
C GLU A 37 17.05 7.23 4.54
N LEU A 38 16.83 6.05 5.11
CA LEU A 38 17.84 5.00 5.21
C LEU A 38 18.20 4.45 3.83
N MET A 39 17.25 4.33 2.88
CA MET A 39 17.47 3.87 1.50
C MET A 39 18.41 4.77 0.70
N HIS A 40 18.37 6.08 0.94
CA HIS A 40 19.23 7.01 0.24
C HIS A 40 20.64 7.16 0.86
N ARG A 41 20.94 6.50 2.00
CA ARG A 41 22.30 6.51 2.57
C ARG A 41 23.24 5.56 1.82
N GLN A 42 24.37 6.10 1.36
CA GLN A 42 25.39 5.34 0.60
C GLN A 42 26.16 4.29 1.42
N GLN A 43 26.32 4.50 2.73
CA GLN A 43 27.03 3.61 3.64
C GLN A 43 26.23 3.52 4.93
N ARG A 44 25.50 2.42 5.10
CA ARG A 44 24.79 2.11 6.33
C ARG A 44 25.70 1.38 7.30
N THR A 45 25.55 1.66 8.58
CA THR A 45 26.13 0.81 9.62
C THR A 45 25.29 -0.45 9.79
N PRO A 46 25.86 -1.54 10.35
CA PRO A 46 25.09 -2.75 10.64
C PRO A 46 23.85 -2.49 11.51
N GLU A 47 23.88 -1.48 12.38
CA GLU A 47 22.74 -1.11 13.23
C GLU A 47 21.64 -0.37 12.44
N GLU A 48 22.02 0.42 11.44
CA GLU A 48 21.07 1.07 10.53
C GLU A 48 20.41 0.06 9.59
N ASP A 49 21.15 -0.95 9.11
CA ASP A 49 20.58 -2.05 8.33
C ASP A 49 19.62 -2.89 9.18
N GLU A 50 19.94 -3.20 10.44
CA GLU A 50 19.03 -3.92 11.35
C GLU A 50 17.74 -3.12 11.61
N LEU A 51 17.85 -1.80 11.82
CA LEU A 51 16.67 -0.93 11.95
C LEU A 51 15.86 -0.88 10.65
N TYR A 52 16.53 -0.82 9.51
CA TYR A 52 15.90 -0.81 8.20
C TYR A 52 15.10 -2.09 7.95
N GLU A 53 15.70 -3.26 8.20
CA GLU A 53 15.04 -4.56 8.09
C GLU A 53 13.84 -4.67 9.04
N LEU A 54 13.99 -4.20 10.29
CA LEU A 54 12.88 -4.16 11.25
C LEU A 54 11.71 -3.30 10.75
N LEU A 55 11.99 -2.10 10.25
CA LEU A 55 10.95 -1.20 9.76
C LEU A 55 10.24 -1.76 8.53
N ILE A 56 10.97 -2.34 7.58
CA ILE A 56 10.37 -3.04 6.42
C ILE A 56 9.43 -4.14 6.88
N PHE A 57 9.86 -4.96 7.85
CA PHE A 57 9.04 -6.05 8.37
C PHE A 57 7.75 -5.52 9.02
N LEU A 58 7.84 -4.45 9.82
CA LEU A 58 6.68 -3.84 10.47
C LEU A 58 5.70 -3.23 9.46
N ILE A 59 6.20 -2.51 8.45
CA ILE A 59 5.42 -1.92 7.35
C ILE A 59 4.71 -3.04 6.61
N GLY A 60 5.46 -4.02 6.10
CA GLY A 60 4.89 -5.12 5.32
C GLY A 60 3.84 -5.92 6.10
N ASN A 61 4.03 -6.10 7.42
CA ASN A 61 3.02 -6.75 8.25
C ASN A 61 1.74 -5.90 8.40
N PHE A 62 1.86 -4.58 8.58
CA PHE A 62 0.71 -3.68 8.61
C PHE A 62 -0.01 -3.66 7.25
N GLU A 63 0.73 -3.42 6.17
CA GLU A 63 0.21 -3.36 4.80
C GLU A 63 -0.51 -4.65 4.40
N LYS A 64 0.07 -5.81 4.74
CA LYS A 64 -0.57 -7.09 4.48
C LYS A 64 -1.89 -7.26 5.23
N SER A 65 -2.04 -6.73 6.44
CA SER A 65 -3.32 -6.79 7.16
C SER A 65 -4.30 -5.72 6.68
N PHE A 66 -3.82 -4.48 6.56
CA PHE A 66 -4.61 -3.30 6.24
C PHE A 66 -5.09 -3.34 4.79
N TYR A 67 -4.17 -3.49 3.83
CA TYR A 67 -4.54 -3.56 2.42
C TYR A 67 -5.21 -4.88 2.03
N LEU A 68 -5.01 -6.02 2.71
CA LEU A 68 -5.90 -7.18 2.49
C LEU A 68 -7.33 -6.86 2.90
N GLN A 69 -7.53 -6.21 4.05
CA GLN A 69 -8.87 -5.86 4.53
C GLN A 69 -9.54 -4.83 3.61
N GLU A 70 -8.80 -3.85 3.10
CA GLU A 70 -9.34 -2.91 2.13
C GLU A 70 -9.58 -3.58 0.77
N SER A 71 -8.62 -4.32 0.22
CA SER A 71 -8.75 -5.02 -1.07
C SER A 71 -9.81 -6.13 -1.10
N THR A 72 -10.35 -6.56 0.04
CA THR A 72 -11.51 -7.44 0.06
C THR A 72 -12.81 -6.80 -0.43
N THR A 73 -12.88 -5.47 -0.57
CA THR A 73 -14.07 -4.84 -1.17
C THR A 73 -13.88 -4.63 -2.67
N PRO A 74 -14.91 -4.91 -3.50
CA PRO A 74 -14.88 -4.64 -4.94
C PRO A 74 -14.51 -3.20 -5.29
N HIS A 75 -14.89 -2.27 -4.42
CA HIS A 75 -14.58 -0.85 -4.52
C HIS A 75 -13.07 -0.57 -4.38
N SER A 76 -12.43 -1.04 -3.31
CA SER A 76 -11.00 -0.83 -3.11
C SER A 76 -10.16 -1.56 -4.15
N MET A 77 -10.58 -2.75 -4.60
CA MET A 77 -9.94 -3.45 -5.72
C MET A 77 -10.01 -2.61 -7.00
N LEU A 78 -11.16 -1.97 -7.28
CA LEU A 78 -11.29 -1.06 -8.41
C LEU A 78 -10.33 0.14 -8.29
N LEU A 79 -10.24 0.79 -7.12
CA LEU A 79 -9.32 1.90 -6.89
C LEU A 79 -7.85 1.47 -7.08
N PHE A 80 -7.48 0.32 -6.53
CA PHE A 80 -6.15 -0.25 -6.69
C PHE A 80 -5.78 -0.49 -8.15
N LEU A 81 -6.69 -1.11 -8.93
CA LEU A 81 -6.49 -1.32 -10.36
C LEU A 81 -6.39 -0.01 -11.14
N MET A 82 -7.18 0.99 -10.76
CA MET A 82 -7.10 2.33 -11.35
C MET A 82 -5.74 2.98 -11.11
N GLU A 83 -5.18 2.87 -9.91
CA GLU A 83 -3.88 3.42 -9.58
C GLU A 83 -2.75 2.69 -10.32
N GLN A 84 -2.74 1.35 -10.26
CA GLN A 84 -1.70 0.53 -10.90
C GLN A 84 -1.64 0.70 -12.43
N GLN A 85 -2.77 0.95 -13.07
CA GLN A 85 -2.84 1.14 -14.53
C GLN A 85 -2.96 2.62 -14.94
N SER A 86 -2.83 3.57 -14.00
CA SER A 86 -2.98 5.02 -14.24
C SER A 86 -4.28 5.39 -14.98
N VAL A 87 -5.37 4.70 -14.64
CA VAL A 87 -6.69 4.85 -15.25
C VAL A 87 -7.49 5.90 -14.50
N ASN A 88 -8.09 6.84 -15.24
CA ASN A 88 -8.87 7.92 -14.65
C ASN A 88 -10.37 7.59 -14.63
N LYS A 89 -11.12 8.31 -13.78
CA LYS A 89 -12.60 8.24 -13.72
C LYS A 89 -13.26 8.34 -15.10
N LYS A 90 -12.72 9.15 -16.01
CA LYS A 90 -13.28 9.35 -17.36
C LYS A 90 -13.25 8.06 -18.20
N ASP A 91 -12.22 7.24 -18.03
CA ASP A 91 -12.10 5.97 -18.75
C ASP A 91 -13.08 4.94 -18.19
N ILE A 92 -13.24 4.89 -16.86
CA ILE A 92 -14.28 4.11 -16.18
C ILE A 92 -15.69 4.53 -16.65
N ALA A 93 -15.95 5.83 -16.71
CA ALA A 93 -17.21 6.36 -17.21
C ALA A 93 -17.47 5.98 -18.67
N ARG A 94 -16.42 5.91 -19.51
CA ARG A 94 -16.52 5.47 -20.90
C ARG A 94 -16.85 3.98 -21.01
N ILE A 95 -16.28 3.15 -20.14
CA ILE A 95 -16.53 1.69 -20.09
C ILE A 95 -17.94 1.39 -19.61
N LEU A 96 -18.37 2.07 -18.53
CA LEU A 96 -19.67 1.85 -17.89
C LEU A 96 -20.81 2.63 -18.57
N GLY A 97 -20.49 3.52 -19.52
CA GLY A 97 -21.44 4.37 -20.23
C GLY A 97 -22.11 5.45 -19.37
N SER A 98 -21.67 5.66 -18.13
CA SER A 98 -22.29 6.63 -17.21
C SER A 98 -21.29 7.19 -16.19
N ASP A 99 -21.09 8.51 -16.21
CA ASP A 99 -20.26 9.22 -15.22
C ASP A 99 -20.83 9.12 -13.80
N LYS A 100 -22.16 9.07 -13.66
CA LYS A 100 -22.82 8.90 -12.37
C LYS A 100 -22.51 7.53 -11.76
N ILE A 101 -22.54 6.47 -12.58
CA ILE A 101 -22.23 5.12 -12.10
C ILE A 101 -20.74 5.04 -11.75
N ALA A 102 -19.86 5.54 -12.62
CA ALA A 102 -18.42 5.56 -12.35
C ALA A 102 -18.08 6.30 -11.06
N SER A 103 -18.69 7.48 -10.82
CA SER A 103 -18.48 8.24 -9.58
C SER A 103 -19.00 7.49 -8.36
N SER A 104 -20.20 6.91 -8.43
CA SER A 104 -20.76 6.12 -7.32
C SER A 104 -19.88 4.93 -6.95
N LEU A 105 -19.29 4.24 -7.94
CA LEU A 105 -18.36 3.14 -7.71
C LEU A 105 -17.01 3.61 -7.16
N ILE A 106 -16.49 4.76 -7.59
CA ILE A 106 -15.23 5.35 -7.10
C ILE A 106 -15.41 5.99 -5.71
N GLU A 107 -16.62 6.40 -5.35
CA GLU A 107 -16.94 6.92 -4.02
C GLU A 107 -17.35 5.81 -3.03
N GLY A 108 -17.37 4.55 -3.46
CA GLY A 108 -17.78 3.40 -2.64
C GLY A 108 -19.26 3.39 -2.25
N LYS A 109 -20.08 4.24 -2.89
CA LYS A 109 -21.52 4.40 -2.61
C LYS A 109 -22.42 3.45 -3.39
N GLY A 110 -21.85 2.68 -4.33
CA GLY A 110 -22.57 1.70 -5.14
C GLY A 110 -21.88 0.35 -5.16
N SER A 111 -22.65 -0.73 -5.15
CA SER A 111 -22.16 -2.09 -5.38
C SER A 111 -21.84 -2.31 -6.86
N ILE A 112 -20.72 -2.95 -7.15
CA ILE A 112 -20.36 -3.36 -8.52
C ILE A 112 -21.26 -4.53 -8.90
N THR A 113 -22.04 -4.38 -9.99
CA THR A 113 -22.84 -5.50 -10.50
C THR A 113 -21.98 -6.47 -11.31
N LYS A 114 -22.44 -7.71 -11.46
CA LYS A 114 -21.71 -8.75 -12.22
C LYS A 114 -21.39 -8.33 -13.67
N GLU A 115 -22.25 -7.54 -14.30
CA GLU A 115 -22.02 -7.01 -15.65
C GLU A 115 -20.91 -5.96 -15.66
N GLN A 116 -20.90 -5.06 -14.66
CA GLN A 116 -19.86 -4.05 -14.49
C GLN A 116 -18.52 -4.69 -14.16
N ALA A 117 -18.50 -5.68 -13.27
CA ALA A 117 -17.31 -6.45 -12.93
C ALA A 117 -16.69 -7.11 -14.16
N LYS A 118 -17.51 -7.68 -15.06
CA LYS A 118 -17.00 -8.25 -16.33
C LYS A 118 -16.40 -7.20 -17.25
N LEU A 119 -17.07 -6.07 -17.43
CA LEU A 119 -16.57 -4.96 -18.27
C LEU A 119 -15.24 -4.42 -17.74
N LEU A 120 -15.16 -4.20 -16.42
CA LEU A 120 -13.96 -3.74 -15.74
C LEU A 120 -12.86 -4.81 -15.79
N GLY A 121 -13.17 -6.08 -15.53
CA GLY A 121 -12.22 -7.18 -15.62
C GLY A 121 -11.61 -7.33 -17.01
N HIS A 122 -12.43 -7.20 -18.06
CA HIS A 122 -11.93 -7.17 -19.44
C HIS A 122 -11.03 -5.97 -19.73
N PHE A 123 -11.36 -4.78 -19.20
CA PHE A 123 -10.56 -3.58 -19.40
C PHE A 123 -9.22 -3.63 -18.68
N PHE A 124 -9.22 -4.05 -17.41
CA PHE A 124 -8.02 -4.17 -16.58
C PHE A 124 -7.24 -5.45 -16.85
N ASN A 125 -7.75 -6.36 -17.68
CA ASN A 125 -7.19 -7.68 -17.96
C ASN A 125 -6.97 -8.52 -16.67
N VAL A 126 -7.97 -8.51 -15.79
CA VAL A 126 -8.00 -9.26 -14.52
C VAL A 126 -9.26 -10.12 -14.43
N ASP A 127 -9.23 -11.12 -13.56
CA ASP A 127 -10.40 -11.95 -13.32
C ASP A 127 -11.51 -11.12 -12.64
N TYR A 128 -12.71 -11.10 -13.24
CA TYR A 128 -13.82 -10.28 -12.75
C TYR A 128 -14.30 -10.72 -11.36
N SER A 129 -13.93 -11.91 -10.88
CA SER A 129 -14.24 -12.35 -9.51
C SER A 129 -13.57 -11.53 -8.43
N LEU A 130 -12.51 -10.79 -8.76
CA LEU A 130 -11.85 -9.85 -7.85
C LEU A 130 -12.69 -8.57 -7.61
N LEU A 131 -13.67 -8.32 -8.47
CA LEU A 131 -14.53 -7.12 -8.46
C LEU A 131 -15.99 -7.47 -8.10
N MET A 132 -16.23 -8.65 -7.50
CA MET A 132 -17.56 -9.14 -7.09
C MET A 132 -17.67 -9.31 -5.59
#